data_AF-A0A2V2E2N9-F1
#
_entry.id   AF-A0A2V2E2N9-F1
#
_cell.length_a   1.000
_cell.length_b   1.000
_cell.length_c   1.000
_cell.angle_alpha   90.00
_cell.angle_beta   90.00
_cell.angle_gamma   90.00
#
_symmetry.space_group_name_H-M   'P 1'
#
loop_
_entity.id
_entity.type
_entity.pdbx_description
1 polymer ?
#
loop_
_entity_poly.entity_id
_entity_poly.type
_entity_poly.pdbx_seq_one_letter_code
_entity_poly.pdbx_strand_id
1 'polypeptide(L)'
;MNQEALQELGLAPETAQEVAEAFGWELEQARGEWEAALTRERREHAVFLALAQAGAKNLKAAGALIDLPGDAVPGEDGTLPGLAEQIASLKGREDAAFLFEGSEAPQISGFRPAEGLSPGEGGAGQALTLAQAIEQSMQTDDDE
;
A
#
# COMPACT_ATOMS: atom_id res chain seq x y z
N MET A 1 -18.33 -25.65 58.93
CA MET A 1 -17.18 -24.81 58.54
C MET A 1 -17.49 -23.40 58.99
N ASN A 2 -16.66 -22.81 59.84
CA ASN A 2 -16.89 -21.48 60.41
C ASN A 2 -16.43 -20.39 59.44
N GLN A 3 -17.11 -19.24 59.46
CA GLN A 3 -16.89 -18.11 58.57
C GLN A 3 -15.46 -17.53 58.67
N GLU A 4 -14.83 -17.60 59.85
CA GLU A 4 -13.43 -17.18 60.08
C GLU A 4 -12.41 -18.03 59.28
N ALA A 5 -12.62 -19.33 59.13
CA ALA A 5 -11.70 -20.20 58.40
C ALA A 5 -11.71 -19.93 56.89
N LEU A 6 -12.84 -19.41 56.36
CA LEU A 6 -12.96 -18.97 54.97
C LEU A 6 -12.29 -17.61 54.76
N GLN A 7 -12.36 -16.72 55.75
CA GLN A 7 -11.68 -15.42 55.74
C GLN A 7 -10.15 -15.59 55.79
N GLU A 8 -9.63 -16.51 56.61
CA GLU A 8 -8.18 -16.77 56.74
C GLU A 8 -7.56 -17.37 55.46
N LEU A 9 -8.35 -18.12 54.68
CA LEU A 9 -7.95 -18.66 53.38
C LEU A 9 -8.11 -17.66 52.22
N GLY A 10 -8.56 -16.42 52.50
CA GLY A 10 -8.80 -15.39 51.49
C GLY A 10 -10.05 -15.64 50.61
N LEU A 11 -10.91 -16.59 50.99
CA LEU A 11 -12.15 -16.96 50.31
C LEU A 11 -13.39 -16.29 50.95
N ALA A 12 -13.25 -15.06 51.43
CA ALA A 12 -14.41 -14.29 51.85
C ALA A 12 -15.37 -14.11 50.65
N PRO A 13 -16.70 -14.07 50.87
CA PRO A 13 -17.65 -13.88 49.77
C PRO A 13 -17.40 -12.56 49.01
N GLU A 14 -16.90 -11.54 49.69
CA GLU A 14 -16.52 -10.23 49.12
C GLU A 14 -15.31 -10.34 48.18
N THR A 15 -14.24 -11.04 48.59
CA THR A 15 -13.06 -11.24 47.73
C THR A 15 -13.35 -12.15 46.54
N ALA A 16 -14.20 -13.17 46.73
CA ALA A 16 -14.66 -14.03 45.65
C ALA A 16 -15.52 -13.27 44.62
N GLN A 17 -16.35 -12.33 45.07
CA GLN A 17 -17.14 -11.45 44.18
C GLN A 17 -16.24 -10.47 43.42
N GLU A 18 -15.31 -9.79 44.10
CA GLU A 18 -14.37 -8.87 43.45
C GLU A 18 -13.53 -9.56 42.36
N VAL A 19 -13.05 -10.77 42.63
CA VAL A 19 -12.32 -11.58 41.65
C VAL A 19 -13.23 -11.97 40.48
N ALA A 20 -14.48 -12.37 40.73
CA ALA A 20 -15.43 -12.71 39.67
C ALA A 20 -15.79 -11.49 38.79
N GLU A 21 -15.94 -10.31 39.38
CA GLU A 21 -16.19 -9.06 38.65
C GLU A 21 -14.97 -8.63 37.83
N ALA A 22 -13.76 -8.73 38.40
CA ALA A 22 -12.52 -8.46 37.68
C ALA A 22 -12.36 -9.39 36.47
N PHE A 23 -12.55 -10.70 36.65
CA PHE A 23 -12.56 -11.67 35.54
C PHE A 23 -13.67 -11.38 34.53
N GLY A 24 -14.85 -10.97 34.98
CA GLY A 24 -15.96 -10.60 34.10
C GLY A 24 -15.63 -9.42 33.20
N TRP A 25 -15.06 -8.35 33.77
CA TRP A 25 -14.60 -7.19 33.01
C TRP A 25 -13.47 -7.55 32.04
N GLU A 26 -12.51 -8.37 32.46
CA GLU A 26 -11.41 -8.84 31.61
C GLU A 26 -11.91 -9.63 30.41
N LEU A 27 -12.91 -10.50 30.60
CA LEU A 27 -13.55 -11.25 29.52
C LEU A 27 -14.31 -10.35 28.55
N GLU A 28 -15.02 -9.34 29.06
CA GLU A 28 -15.76 -8.41 28.23
C GLU A 28 -14.81 -7.54 27.38
N GLN A 29 -13.73 -7.04 27.98
CA GLN A 29 -12.66 -6.33 27.26
C GLN A 29 -12.01 -7.22 26.20
N ALA A 30 -11.56 -8.42 26.59
CA ALA A 30 -10.92 -9.36 25.67
C ALA A 30 -11.84 -9.73 24.51
N ARG A 31 -13.14 -9.89 24.77
CA ARG A 31 -14.13 -10.15 23.73
C ARG A 31 -14.30 -8.96 22.79
N GLY A 32 -14.43 -7.74 23.33
CA GLY A 32 -14.55 -6.52 22.53
C GLY A 32 -13.33 -6.29 21.63
N GLU A 33 -12.12 -6.49 22.16
CA GLU A 33 -10.87 -6.40 21.41
C GLU A 33 -10.80 -7.44 20.29
N TRP A 34 -11.19 -8.69 20.58
CA TRP A 34 -11.19 -9.76 19.59
C TRP A 34 -12.21 -9.51 18.47
N GLU A 35 -13.42 -9.04 18.79
CA GLU A 35 -14.45 -8.69 17.81
C GLU A 35 -14.01 -7.51 16.92
N ALA A 36 -13.36 -6.50 17.51
CA ALA A 36 -12.79 -5.39 16.77
C ALA A 36 -11.65 -5.83 15.84
N ALA A 37 -10.73 -6.67 16.33
CA ALA A 37 -9.63 -7.22 15.54
C ALA A 37 -10.14 -8.05 14.35
N LEU A 38 -11.13 -8.93 14.58
CA LEU A 38 -11.73 -9.75 13.54
C LEU A 38 -12.43 -8.89 12.48
N THR A 39 -13.14 -7.84 12.90
CA THR A 39 -13.83 -6.92 11.99
C THR A 39 -12.84 -6.16 11.12
N ARG A 40 -11.75 -5.66 11.72
CA ARG A 40 -10.65 -5.00 11.01
C ARG A 40 -10.01 -5.94 9.99
N GLU A 41 -9.69 -7.16 10.39
CA GLU A 41 -9.05 -8.15 9.52
C GLU A 41 -9.95 -8.53 8.34
N ARG A 42 -11.23 -8.82 8.60
CA ARG A 42 -12.20 -9.13 7.53
C ARG A 42 -12.33 -8.01 6.51
N ARG A 43 -12.35 -6.76 6.98
CA ARG A 43 -12.36 -5.60 6.10
C ARG A 43 -11.09 -5.52 5.26
N GLU A 44 -9.93 -5.63 5.89
CA GLU A 44 -8.64 -5.55 5.19
C GLU A 44 -8.53 -6.63 4.10
N HIS A 45 -8.96 -7.87 4.42
CA HIS A 45 -9.04 -8.96 3.44
C HIS A 45 -10.01 -8.66 2.29
N ALA A 46 -11.19 -8.11 2.56
CA ALA A 46 -12.14 -7.73 1.51
C ALA A 46 -11.57 -6.65 0.58
N VAL A 47 -10.87 -5.65 1.13
CA VAL A 47 -10.17 -4.62 0.34
C VAL A 47 -9.09 -5.25 -0.53
N PHE A 48 -8.21 -6.07 0.04
CA PHE A 48 -7.14 -6.70 -0.72
C PHE A 48 -7.65 -7.66 -1.79
N LEU A 49 -8.72 -8.40 -1.49
CA LEU A 49 -9.36 -9.29 -2.46
C LEU A 49 -9.90 -8.51 -3.66
N ALA A 50 -10.64 -7.43 -3.42
CA ALA A 50 -11.19 -6.59 -4.48
C ALA A 50 -10.09 -5.92 -5.31
N LEU A 51 -9.03 -5.43 -4.67
CA LEU A 51 -7.88 -4.83 -5.36
C LEU A 51 -7.12 -5.86 -6.20
N ALA A 52 -6.95 -7.09 -5.70
CA ALA A 52 -6.34 -8.17 -6.45
C ALA A 52 -7.19 -8.52 -7.69
N GLN A 53 -8.50 -8.63 -7.53
CA GLN A 53 -9.42 -8.86 -8.65
C GLN A 53 -9.43 -7.72 -9.67
N ALA A 54 -9.18 -6.48 -9.21
CA ALA A 54 -9.08 -5.31 -10.07
C ALA A 54 -7.74 -5.17 -10.83
N GLY A 55 -6.78 -6.06 -10.56
CA GLY A 55 -5.46 -6.08 -11.19
C GLY A 55 -4.47 -5.10 -10.56
N ALA A 56 -4.54 -4.86 -9.25
CA ALA A 56 -3.57 -4.00 -8.57
C ALA A 56 -2.19 -4.68 -8.48
N LYS A 57 -1.15 -4.02 -8.99
CA LYS A 57 0.26 -4.47 -8.96
C LYS A 57 0.85 -4.46 -7.55
N ASN A 58 0.35 -3.59 -6.67
CA ASN A 58 0.73 -3.52 -5.26
C ASN A 58 -0.50 -3.26 -4.39
N LEU A 59 -0.99 -4.31 -3.73
CA LEU A 59 -2.19 -4.27 -2.89
C LEU A 59 -2.07 -3.30 -1.72
N LYS A 60 -0.87 -3.19 -1.13
CA LYS A 60 -0.63 -2.30 0.02
C LYS A 60 -0.66 -0.83 -0.40
N ALA A 61 -0.06 -0.50 -1.54
CA ALA A 61 -0.07 0.86 -2.07
C ALA A 61 -1.46 1.27 -2.56
N ALA A 62 -2.13 0.41 -3.35
CA ALA A 62 -3.47 0.69 -3.82
C ALA A 62 -4.48 0.74 -2.66
N GLY A 63 -4.33 -0.14 -1.66
CA GLY A 63 -5.16 -0.15 -0.44
C GLY A 63 -4.97 1.08 0.43
N ALA A 64 -3.78 1.68 0.47
CA ALA A 64 -3.55 2.93 1.19
C ALA A 64 -4.30 4.14 0.58
N LEU A 65 -4.74 4.02 -0.68
CA LEU A 65 -5.54 5.04 -1.36
C LEU A 65 -7.05 4.83 -1.23
N ILE A 66 -7.47 3.74 -0.57
CA ILE A 66 -8.88 3.44 -0.30
C ILE A 66 -9.32 4.17 0.97
N ASP A 67 -10.37 4.98 0.85
CA ASP A 67 -10.96 5.74 1.95
C ASP A 67 -12.34 5.17 2.27
N LEU A 68 -12.35 4.14 3.11
CA LEU A 68 -13.58 3.53 3.63
C LEU A 68 -13.82 3.99 5.07
N PRO A 69 -15.08 4.20 5.47
CA PRO A 69 -15.39 4.61 6.82
C PRO A 69 -14.93 3.55 7.84
N GLY A 70 -14.48 4.02 9.01
CA GLY A 70 -13.86 3.21 10.07
C GLY A 70 -14.74 2.08 10.63
N ASP A 71 -16.02 2.07 10.31
CA ASP A 71 -17.06 1.10 10.68
C ASP A 71 -17.62 0.30 9.49
N ALA A 72 -17.08 0.45 8.27
CA ALA A 72 -17.47 -0.35 7.11
C ALA A 72 -17.34 -1.85 7.38
N VAL A 73 -18.42 -2.59 7.20
CA VAL A 73 -18.47 -4.05 7.34
C VAL A 73 -18.69 -4.67 5.96
N PRO A 74 -17.97 -5.74 5.59
CA PRO A 74 -18.27 -6.47 4.37
C PRO A 74 -19.69 -7.04 4.41
N GLY A 75 -20.40 -7.00 3.27
CA GLY A 75 -21.67 -7.67 3.08
C GLY A 75 -21.56 -9.21 3.12
N GLU A 76 -22.68 -9.91 2.99
CA GLU A 76 -22.70 -11.39 2.94
C GLU A 76 -21.92 -11.96 1.75
N ASP A 77 -21.78 -11.19 0.68
CA ASP A 77 -20.98 -11.49 -0.50
C ASP A 77 -19.48 -11.22 -0.30
N GLY A 78 -19.09 -10.69 0.86
CA GLY A 78 -17.72 -10.32 1.20
C GLY A 78 -17.27 -9.01 0.55
N THR A 79 -18.19 -8.21 -0.03
CA THR A 79 -17.85 -6.92 -0.64
C THR A 79 -18.08 -5.77 0.32
N LEU A 80 -17.30 -4.70 0.17
CA LEU A 80 -17.47 -3.48 0.96
C LEU A 80 -18.26 -2.45 0.14
N PRO A 81 -19.33 -1.85 0.71
CA PRO A 81 -20.09 -0.81 0.03
C PRO A 81 -19.18 0.35 -0.39
N GLY A 82 -19.30 0.82 -1.63
CA GLY A 82 -18.50 1.93 -2.15
C GLY A 82 -17.07 1.57 -2.57
N LEU A 83 -16.58 0.36 -2.28
CA LEU A 83 -15.22 -0.08 -2.63
C LEU A 83 -15.04 -0.20 -4.15
N ALA A 84 -16.05 -0.72 -4.85
CA ALA A 84 -16.00 -0.90 -6.30
C ALA A 84 -15.84 0.44 -7.04
N GLU A 85 -16.59 1.46 -6.60
CA GLU A 85 -16.55 2.82 -7.15
C GLU A 85 -15.18 3.48 -6.90
N GLN A 86 -14.61 3.29 -5.71
CA GLN A 86 -13.28 3.81 -5.38
C GLN A 86 -12.20 3.15 -6.23
N ILE A 87 -12.24 1.83 -6.38
CA ILE A 87 -11.29 1.10 -7.24
C ILE A 87 -11.40 1.58 -8.69
N ALA A 88 -12.61 1.77 -9.21
CA ALA A 88 -12.82 2.30 -10.56
C ALA A 88 -12.25 3.72 -10.71
N SER A 89 -12.46 4.59 -9.71
CA SER A 89 -11.88 5.94 -9.67
C SER A 89 -10.35 5.90 -9.65
N LEU A 90 -9.73 5.04 -8.84
CA LEU A 90 -8.27 4.89 -8.77
C LEU A 90 -7.67 4.42 -10.09
N LYS A 91 -8.36 3.57 -10.85
CA LYS A 91 -7.92 3.14 -12.18
C LYS A 91 -7.93 4.27 -13.22
N GLY A 92 -8.83 5.25 -13.08
CA GLY A 92 -8.95 6.39 -14.00
C GLY A 92 -8.09 7.60 -13.62
N ARG A 93 -7.53 7.62 -12.41
CA ARG A 93 -6.72 8.72 -11.89
C ARG A 93 -5.30 8.69 -12.45
N GLU A 94 -4.83 9.80 -13.01
CA GLU A 94 -3.47 9.91 -13.57
C GLU A 94 -2.37 9.58 -12.54
N ASP A 95 -2.61 9.93 -11.27
CA ASP A 95 -1.68 9.74 -10.16
C ASP A 95 -1.76 8.36 -9.49
N ALA A 96 -2.65 7.46 -9.95
CA ALA A 96 -2.85 6.14 -9.36
C ALA A 96 -3.00 5.01 -10.39
N ALA A 97 -3.28 5.31 -11.67
CA ALA A 97 -3.49 4.33 -12.72
C ALA A 97 -2.31 3.35 -12.88
N PHE A 98 -1.08 3.82 -12.65
CA PHE A 98 0.13 2.99 -12.72
C PHE A 98 0.13 1.81 -11.72
N LEU A 99 -0.66 1.90 -10.64
CA LEU A 99 -0.81 0.83 -9.65
C LEU A 99 -1.64 -0.34 -10.16
N PHE A 100 -2.33 -0.21 -11.30
CA PHE A 100 -3.18 -1.24 -11.87
C PHE A 100 -2.62 -1.76 -13.20
N GLU A 101 -2.99 -2.99 -13.54
CA GLU A 101 -2.76 -3.58 -14.85
C GLU A 101 -3.48 -2.78 -15.95
N GLY A 102 -2.87 -2.72 -17.14
CA GLY A 102 -3.39 -1.98 -18.28
C GLY A 102 -2.95 -0.50 -18.38
N SER A 103 -2.21 0.02 -17.40
CA SER A 103 -1.53 1.32 -17.52
C SER A 103 -0.33 1.22 -18.47
N GLU A 104 -0.19 2.13 -19.43
CA GLU A 104 1.04 2.22 -20.23
C GLU A 104 2.26 2.43 -19.32
N ALA A 105 3.33 1.69 -19.58
CA ALA A 105 4.59 1.91 -18.88
C ALA A 105 5.12 3.31 -19.23
N PRO A 106 5.59 4.10 -18.25
CA PRO A 106 6.14 5.41 -18.54
C PRO A 106 7.29 5.27 -19.53
N GLN A 107 7.17 5.93 -20.68
CA GLN A 107 8.22 5.99 -21.69
C GLN A 107 9.31 6.95 -21.20
N ILE A 108 10.23 6.45 -20.39
CA ILE A 108 11.39 7.23 -19.94
C ILE A 108 12.38 7.29 -21.09
N SER A 109 12.34 8.35 -21.88
CA SER A 109 13.47 8.72 -22.72
C SER A 109 14.60 9.13 -21.78
N GLY A 110 15.66 8.31 -21.71
CA GLY A 110 16.87 8.65 -20.95
C GLY A 110 17.43 10.02 -21.35
N PHE A 111 18.34 10.55 -20.53
CA PHE A 111 18.96 11.84 -20.79
C PHE A 111 19.78 11.81 -22.08
N ARG A 112 19.42 12.65 -23.07
CA ARG A 112 20.13 12.82 -24.34
C ARG A 112 20.84 14.17 -24.33
N PRO A 113 22.14 14.23 -24.01
CA PRO A 113 22.86 15.49 -23.81
C PRO A 113 22.94 16.39 -25.07
N ALA A 114 22.60 15.89 -26.25
CA ALA A 114 22.60 16.64 -27.51
C ALA A 114 21.20 17.08 -28.01
N GLU A 115 20.13 16.68 -27.33
CA GLU A 115 18.75 17.01 -27.73
C GLU A 115 18.44 18.46 -27.32
N GLY A 116 18.56 19.40 -28.26
CA GLY A 116 18.37 20.85 -28.03
C GLY A 116 19.49 21.74 -28.57
N LEU A 117 20.60 21.16 -29.03
CA LEU A 117 21.58 21.87 -29.85
C LEU A 117 21.02 21.98 -31.27
N SER A 118 20.43 23.12 -31.61
CA SER A 118 20.04 23.42 -32.99
C SER A 118 21.30 23.29 -33.87
N PRO A 119 21.25 22.58 -35.01
CA PRO A 119 22.42 22.45 -35.87
C PRO A 119 22.78 23.85 -36.36
N GLY A 120 23.93 24.35 -35.93
CA GLY A 120 24.61 25.41 -36.65
C GLY A 120 24.79 24.94 -38.08
N GLU A 121 24.38 25.80 -39.00
CA GLU A 121 24.46 25.67 -40.45
C GLU A 121 25.79 25.01 -40.89
N GLY A 122 25.72 23.75 -41.32
CA GLY A 122 26.84 23.06 -41.99
C GLY A 122 27.15 21.66 -41.46
N GLY A 123 26.60 20.63 -42.12
CA GLY A 123 27.11 19.26 -42.01
C GLY A 123 26.01 18.22 -41.79
N ALA A 124 25.86 17.32 -42.77
CA ALA A 124 24.88 16.24 -42.77
C ALA A 124 24.90 15.43 -41.45
N GLY A 125 23.75 15.38 -40.79
CA GLY A 125 23.57 14.80 -39.46
C GLY A 125 23.69 13.29 -39.40
N GLN A 126 24.91 12.78 -39.26
CA GLN A 126 25.18 11.52 -38.59
C GLN A 126 26.04 11.82 -37.37
N ALA A 127 25.50 11.52 -36.18
CA ALA A 127 26.24 11.64 -34.93
C ALA A 127 27.50 10.76 -35.02
N LEU A 128 28.67 11.38 -34.91
CA LEU A 128 29.93 10.67 -34.86
C LEU A 128 29.92 9.76 -33.64
N THR A 129 30.23 8.48 -33.85
CA THR A 129 30.53 7.57 -32.76
C THR A 129 31.79 8.03 -32.03
N LEU A 130 31.96 7.64 -30.76
CA LEU A 130 33.15 7.99 -29.98
C LEU A 130 34.45 7.62 -30.69
N ALA A 131 34.47 6.48 -31.40
CA ALA A 131 35.60 6.06 -32.22
C ALA A 131 35.91 7.06 -33.34
N GLN A 132 34.88 7.54 -34.03
CA GLN A 132 35.04 8.50 -35.13
C GLN A 132 35.48 9.88 -34.64
N ALA A 133 35.03 10.32 -33.46
CA ALA A 133 35.46 11.59 -32.86
C ALA A 133 36.94 11.56 -32.45
N ILE A 134 37.41 10.44 -31.90
CA ILE A 134 38.82 10.25 -31.52
C ILE A 134 39.71 10.22 -32.78
N GLU A 135 39.28 9.52 -33.83
CA GLU A 135 40.03 9.44 -35.09
C GLU A 135 40.16 10.81 -35.77
N GLN A 136 39.08 11.60 -35.75
CA GLN A 136 39.10 12.97 -36.27
C GLN A 136 40.05 13.89 -35.48
N SER A 137 40.13 13.74 -34.16
CA SER A 137 41.09 14.52 -33.35
C SER A 137 42.54 14.12 -33.57
N MET A 138 42.82 12.90 -34.02
CA MET A 138 44.19 12.49 -34.35
C MET A 138 44.59 12.89 -35.77
N GLN A 139 43.63 13.02 -36.68
CA GLN A 139 43.87 13.52 -38.04
C GLN A 139 44.13 15.03 -38.11
N THR A 140 43.72 15.80 -37.12
CA THR A 140 43.97 17.25 -37.07
C THR A 140 45.38 17.64 -36.61
N ASP A 141 46.17 16.67 -36.13
CA ASP A 141 47.50 16.94 -35.54
C ASP A 141 48.67 16.70 -36.54
N ASP A 142 48.40 16.30 -37.78
CA ASP A 142 49.44 15.98 -38.80
C ASP A 142 49.61 17.04 -39.92
N ASP A 143 48.88 18.17 -39.87
CA ASP A 143 48.99 19.27 -40.84
C ASP A 143 49.64 20.55 -40.21
N GLU A 144 50.92 20.49 -39.83
CA GLU A 144 51.81 21.67 -39.67
C GLU A 144 53.22 21.43 -40.22
#